data_AF-A0A938L253-F1
#
_entry.id   AF-A0A938L253-F1
#
_cell.length_a   1.000
_cell.length_b   1.000
_cell.length_c   1.000
_cell.angle_alpha   90.00
_cell.angle_beta   90.00
_cell.angle_gamma   90.00
#
_symmetry.space_group_name_H-M   'P 1'
#
loop_
_entity.id
_entity.type
_entity.pdbx_description
1 polymer ?
#
loop_
_entity_poly.entity_id
_entity_poly.type
_entity_poly.pdbx_seq_one_letter_code
_entity_poly.pdbx_strand_id
1 'polypeptide(L)'
;MPTPDGQLTAADMVTLKIALDRLIPAVDDLPGAGSLGLAENLERFSNRSAAMRSALVAVLDALSLDPGLHVSGGFQALKPEQQDEAIRTVEVALSEKFGQFLKLVYVVYYMDSRVHQRIGWESRPLQPRGFDLIPFDEAVLEKARQRKPFWRKAPS
;
A
#
# COMPACT_ATOMS: atom_id res chain seq x y z
N MET A 1 1.48 8.81 -21.93
CA MET A 1 2.35 9.92 -21.52
C MET A 1 1.57 10.80 -20.56
N PRO A 2 2.08 11.07 -19.36
CA PRO A 2 1.47 12.00 -18.41
C PRO A 2 1.44 13.44 -18.95
N THR A 3 0.53 14.26 -18.44
CA THR A 3 0.41 15.68 -18.82
C THR A 3 1.66 16.48 -18.42
N PRO A 4 1.88 17.69 -18.98
CA PRO A 4 3.03 18.54 -18.64
C PRO A 4 3.18 18.83 -17.13
N ASP A 5 2.08 18.74 -16.37
CA ASP A 5 2.03 18.96 -14.92
C ASP A 5 2.32 17.68 -14.11
N GLY A 6 2.65 16.58 -14.78
CA GLY A 6 2.90 15.30 -14.13
C GLY A 6 1.65 14.70 -13.48
N GLN A 7 0.46 14.94 -14.02
CA GLN A 7 -0.77 14.23 -13.64
C GLN A 7 -0.98 12.99 -14.52
N LEU A 8 -1.63 11.97 -13.96
CA LEU A 8 -2.04 10.80 -14.73
C LEU A 8 -3.15 11.18 -15.71
N THR A 9 -3.09 10.65 -16.92
CA THR A 9 -4.15 10.81 -17.90
C THR A 9 -5.35 9.90 -17.58
N ALA A 10 -6.49 10.13 -18.21
CA ALA A 10 -7.64 9.23 -18.10
C ALA A 10 -7.30 7.78 -18.50
N ALA A 11 -6.45 7.60 -19.52
CA ALA A 11 -5.98 6.28 -19.94
C ALA A 11 -5.10 5.62 -18.85
N ASP A 12 -4.18 6.39 -18.26
CA ASP A 12 -3.33 5.91 -17.16
C ASP A 12 -4.18 5.48 -15.96
N MET A 13 -5.23 6.22 -15.64
CA MET A 13 -6.17 5.89 -14.55
C MET A 13 -6.95 4.61 -14.82
N VAL A 14 -7.36 4.36 -16.07
CA VAL A 14 -8.01 3.10 -16.47
C VAL A 14 -7.03 1.93 -16.34
N THR A 15 -5.81 2.07 -16.87
CA THR A 15 -4.75 1.06 -16.75
C THR A 15 -4.45 0.76 -15.28
N LEU A 16 -4.30 1.80 -14.46
CA LEU A 16 -4.05 1.67 -13.04
C LEU A 16 -5.17 0.90 -12.34
N LYS A 17 -6.43 1.25 -12.59
CA LYS A 17 -7.57 0.54 -12.00
C LYS A 17 -7.56 -0.95 -12.32
N ILE A 18 -7.35 -1.31 -13.58
CA ILE A 18 -7.33 -2.71 -14.01
C ILE A 18 -6.14 -3.43 -13.38
N ALA A 19 -4.95 -2.83 -13.38
CA ALA A 19 -3.77 -3.41 -12.77
C ALA A 19 -3.96 -3.65 -11.26
N LEU A 20 -4.61 -2.72 -10.54
CA LEU A 20 -4.92 -2.88 -9.13
C LEU A 20 -5.86 -4.07 -8.86
N ASP A 21 -6.87 -4.29 -9.70
CA ASP A 21 -7.77 -5.45 -9.59
C ASP A 21 -7.05 -6.78 -9.90
N ARG A 22 -5.95 -6.77 -10.65
CA ARG A 22 -5.10 -7.95 -10.84
C ARG A 22 -4.15 -8.20 -9.67
N LEU A 23 -3.57 -7.13 -9.11
CA LEU A 23 -2.63 -7.22 -7.98
C LEU A 23 -3.32 -7.60 -6.67
N ILE A 24 -4.49 -7.02 -6.41
CA ILE A 24 -5.31 -7.31 -5.25
C ILE A 24 -6.73 -7.61 -5.76
N PRO A 25 -7.03 -8.87 -6.08
CA PRO A 25 -8.32 -9.27 -6.61
C PRO A 25 -9.42 -9.19 -5.54
N ALA A 26 -10.66 -9.25 -6.00
CA ALA A 26 -11.82 -9.35 -5.12
C ALA A 26 -11.74 -10.64 -4.28
N VAL A 27 -12.16 -10.55 -3.02
CA VAL A 27 -12.25 -11.68 -2.10
C VAL A 27 -13.58 -11.61 -1.38
N ASP A 28 -14.39 -12.65 -1.54
CA ASP A 28 -15.76 -12.74 -1.03
C ASP A 28 -16.61 -11.50 -1.39
N ASP A 29 -16.95 -10.69 -0.39
CA ASP A 29 -17.75 -9.48 -0.47
C ASP A 29 -16.94 -8.20 -0.71
N LEU A 30 -15.60 -8.28 -0.65
CA LEU A 30 -14.72 -7.15 -0.83
C LEU A 30 -14.27 -7.03 -2.30
N PRO A 31 -14.55 -5.92 -2.99
CA PRO A 31 -14.06 -5.69 -4.36
C PRO A 31 -12.53 -5.68 -4.43
N GLY A 32 -11.99 -5.91 -5.63
CA GLY A 32 -10.57 -5.74 -5.89
C GLY A 32 -10.12 -4.29 -5.70
N ALA A 33 -8.81 -4.06 -5.55
CA ALA A 33 -8.28 -2.73 -5.21
C ALA A 33 -8.63 -1.64 -6.24
N GLY A 34 -8.73 -1.99 -7.53
CA GLY A 34 -9.18 -1.05 -8.55
C GLY A 34 -10.66 -0.74 -8.42
N SER A 35 -11.49 -1.77 -8.26
CA SER A 35 -12.93 -1.68 -8.08
C SER A 35 -13.33 -1.02 -6.76
N LEU A 36 -12.47 -1.03 -5.75
CA LEU A 36 -12.61 -0.26 -4.51
C LEU A 36 -12.45 1.25 -4.70
N GLY A 37 -11.97 1.72 -5.86
CA GLY A 37 -11.74 3.13 -6.13
C GLY A 37 -10.47 3.66 -5.45
N LEU A 38 -9.41 2.84 -5.40
CA LEU A 38 -8.15 3.23 -4.76
C LEU A 38 -7.19 3.99 -5.68
N ALA A 39 -7.45 4.04 -6.99
CA ALA A 39 -6.55 4.64 -7.98
C ALA A 39 -6.24 6.12 -7.69
N GLU A 40 -7.26 6.91 -7.35
CA GLU A 40 -7.12 8.34 -7.03
C GLU A 40 -6.35 8.56 -5.71
N ASN A 41 -6.56 7.69 -4.72
CA ASN A 41 -5.76 7.69 -3.50
C ASN A 41 -4.30 7.37 -3.82
N LEU A 42 -4.05 6.40 -4.69
CA LEU A 42 -2.71 5.99 -5.10
C LEU A 42 -1.95 7.12 -5.81
N GLU A 43 -2.60 7.81 -6.75
CA GLU A 43 -2.03 9.00 -7.39
C GLU A 43 -1.69 10.07 -6.35
N ARG A 44 -2.63 10.42 -5.47
CA ARG A 44 -2.41 11.40 -4.40
C ARG A 44 -1.27 11.02 -3.45
N PHE A 45 -1.18 9.76 -3.04
CA PHE A 45 -0.12 9.29 -2.14
C PHE A 45 1.23 9.24 -2.85
N SER A 46 1.27 8.90 -4.14
CA SER A 46 2.50 8.89 -4.92
C SER A 46 3.17 10.26 -4.96
N ASN A 47 2.38 11.35 -4.99
CA ASN A 47 2.88 12.73 -4.99
C ASN A 47 3.60 13.13 -3.69
N ARG A 48 3.55 12.33 -2.63
CA ARG A 48 4.25 12.61 -1.36
C ARG A 48 5.74 12.29 -1.41
N SER A 49 6.18 11.53 -2.41
CA SER A 49 7.58 11.13 -2.55
C SER A 49 7.95 11.03 -4.03
N ALA A 50 9.03 11.69 -4.43
CA ALA A 50 9.54 11.62 -5.80
C ALA A 50 9.84 10.18 -6.23
N ALA A 51 10.32 9.33 -5.30
CA ALA A 51 10.56 7.91 -5.58
C ALA A 51 9.25 7.15 -5.87
N MET A 52 8.20 7.37 -5.06
CA MET A 52 6.89 6.73 -5.27
C MET A 52 6.22 7.22 -6.55
N ARG A 53 6.29 8.53 -6.83
CA ARG A 53 5.78 9.09 -8.09
C ARG A 53 6.51 8.49 -9.29
N SER A 54 7.84 8.45 -9.25
CA SER A 54 8.67 7.85 -10.29
C SER A 54 8.34 6.36 -10.51
N ALA A 55 8.14 5.60 -9.44
CA ALA A 55 7.75 4.19 -9.52
C ALA A 55 6.38 4.00 -10.19
N LEU A 56 5.38 4.79 -9.79
CA LEU A 56 4.04 4.73 -10.38
C LEU A 56 4.06 5.05 -11.88
N VAL A 57 4.75 6.14 -12.28
CA VAL A 57 4.89 6.49 -13.71
C VAL A 57 5.58 5.38 -14.47
N ALA A 58 6.72 4.89 -13.98
CA ALA A 58 7.52 3.90 -14.69
C ALA A 58 6.75 2.60 -14.94
N VAL A 59 5.95 2.14 -13.97
CA VAL A 59 5.11 0.94 -14.12
C VAL A 59 3.98 1.18 -15.14
N LEU A 60 3.29 2.32 -15.06
CA LEU A 60 2.20 2.64 -16.00
C LEU A 60 2.69 2.84 -17.44
N ASP A 61 3.83 3.51 -17.61
CA ASP A 61 4.47 3.66 -18.92
C ASP A 61 4.89 2.29 -19.47
N ALA A 62 5.50 1.43 -18.66
CA ALA A 62 5.90 0.08 -19.08
C ALA A 62 4.70 -0.79 -19.48
N LEU A 63 3.60 -0.72 -18.72
CA LEU A 63 2.34 -1.39 -19.09
C LEU A 63 1.68 -0.81 -20.34
N SER A 64 2.02 0.43 -20.73
CA SER A 64 1.46 1.09 -21.92
C SER A 64 2.31 0.91 -23.17
N LEU A 65 3.60 0.60 -23.02
CA LEU A 65 4.59 0.54 -24.10
C LEU A 65 4.83 -0.87 -24.65
N ASP A 66 4.14 -1.91 -24.14
CA ASP A 66 4.28 -3.25 -24.70
C ASP A 66 3.78 -3.26 -26.16
N PRO A 67 4.64 -3.56 -27.15
CA PRO A 67 4.27 -3.55 -28.56
C PRO A 67 3.12 -4.50 -28.89
N GLY A 68 2.96 -5.59 -28.14
CA GLY A 68 1.86 -6.54 -28.30
C GLY A 68 0.51 -5.94 -27.92
N LEU A 69 0.48 -4.94 -27.04
CA LEU A 69 -0.74 -4.27 -26.56
C LEU A 69 -1.33 -3.30 -27.58
N HIS A 70 -0.50 -2.68 -28.42
CA HIS A 70 -0.99 -1.68 -29.38
C HIS A 70 -1.90 -2.29 -30.45
N VAL A 71 -1.71 -3.57 -30.78
CA VAL A 71 -2.55 -4.29 -31.75
C VAL A 71 -3.90 -4.69 -31.12
N SER A 72 -3.93 -4.96 -29.82
CA SER A 72 -5.13 -5.38 -29.10
C SER A 72 -5.99 -4.24 -28.52
N GLY A 73 -5.55 -2.99 -28.61
CA GLY A 73 -6.28 -1.82 -28.07
C GLY A 73 -5.83 -1.39 -26.67
N GLY A 74 -4.61 -1.72 -26.26
CA GLY A 74 -4.00 -1.36 -24.99
C GLY A 74 -4.19 -2.41 -23.89
N PHE A 75 -3.61 -2.15 -22.71
CA PHE A 75 -3.65 -3.04 -21.55
C PHE A 75 -5.08 -3.44 -21.14
N GLN A 76 -6.03 -2.50 -21.19
CA GLN A 76 -7.43 -2.78 -20.83
C GLN A 76 -8.14 -3.80 -21.72
N ALA A 77 -7.68 -3.98 -22.96
CA ALA A 77 -8.33 -4.85 -23.94
C ALA A 77 -7.81 -6.29 -23.88
N LEU A 78 -6.77 -6.54 -23.09
CA LEU A 78 -6.25 -7.88 -22.84
C LEU A 78 -7.23 -8.75 -22.05
N LYS A 79 -7.14 -10.05 -22.27
CA LYS A 79 -7.74 -11.04 -21.36
C LYS A 79 -7.04 -11.02 -20.00
N PRO A 80 -7.71 -11.40 -18.90
CA PRO A 80 -7.13 -11.36 -17.56
C PRO A 80 -5.79 -12.08 -17.42
N GLU A 81 -5.60 -13.22 -18.08
CA GLU A 81 -4.36 -14.00 -18.03
C GLU A 81 -3.20 -13.27 -18.69
N GLN A 82 -3.49 -12.54 -19.78
CA GLN A 82 -2.50 -11.72 -20.49
C GLN A 82 -2.16 -10.46 -19.70
N GLN A 83 -3.11 -9.90 -18.95
CA GLN A 83 -2.85 -8.79 -18.02
C GLN A 83 -1.88 -9.22 -16.91
N ASP A 84 -2.06 -10.43 -16.37
CA ASP A 84 -1.14 -10.99 -15.36
C ASP A 84 0.27 -11.20 -15.93
N GLU A 85 0.37 -11.70 -17.17
CA GLU A 85 1.65 -11.90 -17.85
C GLU A 85 2.37 -10.58 -18.12
N ALA A 86 1.65 -9.56 -18.58
CA ALA A 86 2.18 -8.21 -18.77
C ALA A 86 2.67 -7.61 -17.44
N ILE A 87 1.91 -7.75 -16.36
CA ILE A 87 2.32 -7.30 -15.01
C ILE A 87 3.60 -8.03 -14.55
N ARG A 88 3.68 -9.36 -14.70
CA ARG A 88 4.87 -10.14 -14.37
C ARG A 88 6.09 -9.73 -15.20
N THR A 89 5.88 -9.43 -16.48
CA THR A 89 6.95 -8.95 -17.36
C THR A 89 7.51 -7.61 -16.87
N VAL A 90 6.64 -6.68 -16.50
CA VAL A 90 7.04 -5.39 -15.91
C VAL A 90 7.70 -5.57 -14.54
N GLU A 91 7.20 -6.50 -13.71
CA GLU A 91 7.81 -6.83 -12.42
C GLU A 91 9.26 -7.31 -12.57
N VAL A 92 9.54 -8.19 -13.54
CA VAL A 92 10.91 -8.66 -13.81
C VAL A 92 11.77 -7.54 -14.40
N ALA A 93 11.25 -6.81 -15.39
CA ALA A 93 12.02 -5.78 -16.10
C ALA A 93 12.34 -4.57 -15.21
N LEU A 94 11.43 -4.19 -14.31
CA LEU A 94 11.53 -3.00 -13.46
C LEU A 94 11.48 -3.34 -11.96
N SER A 95 12.11 -4.43 -11.54
CA SER A 95 12.00 -5.00 -10.17
C SER A 95 12.05 -3.98 -9.03
N GLU A 96 13.01 -3.05 -9.01
CA GLU A 96 13.10 -2.03 -7.96
C GLU A 96 11.89 -1.08 -7.97
N LYS A 97 11.52 -0.56 -9.15
CA LYS A 97 10.40 0.37 -9.31
C LYS A 97 9.07 -0.33 -9.04
N PHE A 98 8.92 -1.56 -9.53
CA PHE A 98 7.74 -2.38 -9.27
C PHE A 98 7.59 -2.67 -7.78
N GLY A 99 8.67 -3.00 -7.07
CA GLY A 99 8.64 -3.17 -5.61
C GLY A 99 8.23 -1.89 -4.86
N GLN A 100 8.65 -0.71 -5.32
CA GLN A 100 8.21 0.57 -4.75
C GLN A 100 6.73 0.86 -5.03
N PHE A 101 6.27 0.57 -6.25
CA PHE A 101 4.87 0.66 -6.64
C PHE A 101 4.00 -0.28 -5.81
N LEU A 102 4.40 -1.55 -5.64
CA LEU A 102 3.66 -2.54 -4.86
C LEU A 102 3.56 -2.13 -3.38
N LYS A 103 4.62 -1.55 -2.80
CA LYS A 103 4.56 -0.96 -1.45
C LYS A 103 3.51 0.14 -1.37
N LEU A 104 3.46 1.05 -2.34
CA LEU A 104 2.45 2.10 -2.40
C LEU A 104 1.03 1.51 -2.49
N VAL A 105 0.84 0.47 -3.30
CA VAL A 105 -0.45 -0.25 -3.41
C VAL A 105 -0.89 -0.82 -2.07
N TYR A 106 -0.01 -1.53 -1.36
CA TYR A 106 -0.34 -2.10 -0.05
C TYR A 106 -0.61 -1.03 1.01
N VAL A 107 0.16 0.05 1.03
CA VAL A 107 -0.08 1.18 1.95
C VAL A 107 -1.48 1.74 1.73
N VAL A 108 -1.86 2.03 0.49
CA VAL A 108 -3.19 2.60 0.20
C VAL A 108 -4.31 1.60 0.50
N TYR A 109 -4.11 0.32 0.16
CA TYR A 109 -5.10 -0.72 0.40
C TYR A 109 -5.37 -0.94 1.89
N TYR A 110 -4.32 -1.14 2.69
CA TYR A 110 -4.46 -1.34 4.13
C TYR A 110 -4.73 -0.05 4.92
N MET A 111 -4.80 1.12 4.27
CA MET A 111 -5.31 2.33 4.91
C MET A 111 -6.84 2.49 4.73
N ASP A 112 -7.46 1.70 3.85
CA ASP A 112 -8.89 1.80 3.56
C ASP A 112 -9.73 1.21 4.71
N SER A 113 -10.71 1.98 5.19
CA SER A 113 -11.55 1.57 6.33
C SER A 113 -12.40 0.34 6.03
N ARG A 114 -12.75 0.07 4.76
CA ARG A 114 -13.48 -1.14 4.36
C ARG A 114 -12.61 -2.37 4.50
N VAL A 115 -11.31 -2.25 4.18
CA VAL A 115 -10.32 -3.31 4.39
C VAL A 115 -10.12 -3.56 5.87
N HIS A 116 -9.99 -2.51 6.69
CA HIS A 116 -9.92 -2.63 8.15
C HIS A 116 -11.12 -3.37 8.74
N GLN A 117 -12.33 -3.00 8.35
CA GLN A 117 -13.55 -3.67 8.81
C GLN A 117 -13.54 -5.16 8.45
N ARG A 118 -13.13 -5.49 7.22
CA ARG A 118 -13.11 -6.86 6.71
C ARG A 118 -12.11 -7.77 7.41
N ILE A 119 -10.96 -7.25 7.84
CA ILE A 119 -9.92 -8.01 8.55
C ILE A 119 -10.10 -7.98 10.07
N GLY A 120 -11.18 -7.36 10.57
CA GLY A 120 -11.41 -7.21 12.01
C GLY A 120 -10.39 -6.29 12.69
N TRP A 121 -9.82 -5.33 11.94
CA TRP A 121 -8.89 -4.36 12.52
C TRP A 121 -9.64 -3.43 13.48
N GLU A 122 -9.42 -3.63 14.76
CA GLU A 122 -10.01 -2.78 15.79
C GLU A 122 -9.23 -1.48 15.94
N SER A 123 -9.72 -0.40 15.31
CA SER A 123 -9.20 0.95 15.53
C SER A 123 -9.72 1.55 16.85
N ARG A 124 -9.56 0.83 17.97
CA ARG A 124 -9.96 1.27 19.32
C ARG A 124 -8.77 1.82 20.11
N PRO A 125 -8.99 2.73 21.09
CA PRO A 125 -7.91 3.20 21.95
C PRO A 125 -7.22 2.03 22.68
N LEU A 126 -5.88 1.99 22.60
CA LEU A 126 -5.06 0.97 23.28
C LEU A 126 -5.19 1.01 24.80
N GLN A 127 -5.67 2.10 25.39
CA GLN A 127 -5.92 2.19 26.82
C GLN A 127 -7.26 2.92 27.06
N PRO A 128 -8.08 2.47 28.04
CA PRO A 128 -7.86 1.32 28.93
C PRO A 128 -8.20 -0.04 28.28
N ARG A 129 -8.73 -0.06 27.05
CA ARG A 129 -9.23 -1.27 26.36
C ARG A 129 -8.18 -1.93 25.46
N GLY A 130 -6.94 -1.97 25.94
CA GLY A 130 -5.81 -2.56 25.23
C GLY A 130 -5.91 -4.07 25.07
N PHE A 131 -4.80 -4.67 24.66
CA PHE A 131 -4.63 -6.11 24.78
C PHE A 131 -4.40 -6.48 26.24
N ASP A 132 -4.87 -7.65 26.64
CA ASP A 132 -4.54 -8.22 27.93
C ASP A 132 -3.03 -8.46 27.99
N LEU A 133 -2.37 -7.73 28.89
CA LEU A 133 -0.94 -7.88 29.14
C LEU A 133 -0.75 -8.95 30.21
N ILE A 134 0.32 -9.73 30.07
CA ILE A 134 0.80 -10.58 31.16
C ILE A 134 1.06 -9.67 32.37
N PRO A 135 0.62 -10.05 33.59
CA PRO A 135 0.91 -9.29 34.79
C PRO A 135 2.40 -8.98 34.92
N PHE A 136 2.71 -7.77 35.36
CA PHE A 136 4.10 -7.34 35.56
C PHE A 136 4.78 -8.22 36.62
N ASP A 137 5.92 -8.82 36.28
CA ASP A 137 6.73 -9.59 37.23
C ASP A 137 7.47 -8.64 38.18
N GLU A 138 6.97 -8.54 39.41
CA GLU A 138 7.58 -7.70 40.46
C GLU A 138 9.01 -8.10 40.82
N ALA A 139 9.43 -9.36 40.58
CA ALA A 139 10.77 -9.82 40.90
C ALA A 139 11.86 -9.05 40.12
N VAL A 140 11.52 -8.47 38.96
CA VAL A 140 12.42 -7.61 38.18
C VAL A 140 12.86 -6.36 38.95
N LEU A 141 12.05 -5.89 39.91
CA LEU A 141 12.33 -4.69 40.69
C LEU A 141 13.26 -4.92 41.88
N GLU A 142 13.55 -6.16 42.28
CA GLU A 142 14.31 -6.47 43.50
C GLU A 142 15.67 -5.75 43.53
N LYS A 143 16.42 -5.82 42.44
CA LYS A 143 17.72 -5.13 42.33
C LYS A 143 17.59 -3.61 42.35
N ALA A 144 16.50 -3.07 41.79
CA ALA A 144 16.27 -1.63 41.76
C ALA A 144 15.89 -1.10 43.15
N ARG A 145 15.05 -1.84 43.89
CA ARG A 145 14.61 -1.51 45.25
C ARG A 145 15.77 -1.50 46.26
N GLN A 146 16.80 -2.33 46.05
CA GLN A 146 17.99 -2.39 46.91
C GLN A 146 19.00 -1.24 46.67
N ARG A 147 18.86 -0.47 45.59
CA ARG A 147 19.78 0.64 45.30
C ARG A 147 19.49 1.81 46.22
N LYS A 148 20.55 2.43 46.76
CA LYS A 148 20.43 3.68 47.50
C LYS A 148 19.80 4.75 46.59
N PRO A 149 18.88 5.59 47.11
CA PRO A 149 18.30 6.68 46.33
C PRO A 149 19.39 7.54 45.72
N PHE A 150 19.35 7.71 44.40
CA PHE A 150 20.27 8.59 43.66
C PHE A 150 19.59 9.91 43.23
N TRP A 151 18.29 10.05 43.49
CA TRP A 151 17.51 11.25 43.20
C TRP A 151 17.38 12.15 44.44
N ARG A 152 17.27 13.47 44.21
CA ARG A 152 16.98 14.45 45.25
C ARG A 152 15.49 14.42 45.57
N LYS A 153 15.13 14.50 46.85
CA LYS A 153 13.72 14.65 47.25
C LYS A 153 13.19 16.00 46.75
N ALA A 154 11.97 16.01 46.25
CA ALA A 154 11.27 17.25 45.94
C ALA A 154 11.11 18.07 47.24
N PRO A 155 11.30 19.40 47.20
CA PRO A 155 11.04 20.25 48.35
C PRO A 155 9.55 20.19 48.72
N SER A 156 9.29 20.19 50.04
CA SER A 156 7.95 20.20 50.64
C SER A 156 7.18 21.47 50.32
#